data_AF-A0A1H0K2W7-F1
#
_entry.id   AF-A0A1H0K2W7-F1
#
_cell.length_a   1.000
_cell.length_b   1.000
_cell.length_c   1.000
_cell.angle_alpha   90.00
_cell.angle_beta   90.00
_cell.angle_gamma   90.00
#
_symmetry.space_group_name_H-M   'P 1'
#
loop_
_entity.id
_entity.type
_entity.pdbx_description
1 polymer ?
#
loop_
_entity_poly.entity_id
_entity_poly.type
_entity_poly.pdbx_seq_one_letter_code
_entity_poly.pdbx_strand_id
1 'polypeptide(L)' 'MNTILEQQTIFKALEMADLSVGDKLVNLGEILEIEESDYNYSLVIARMGQRQVWTFHKESTLFVE' A
#
# COMPACT_ATOMS: atom_id res chain seq x y z
N MET A 1 -2.08 16.02 -32.99
CA MET A 1 -2.64 15.85 -31.63
C MET A 1 -2.23 14.48 -31.16
N ASN A 2 -1.30 14.37 -30.22
CA ASN A 2 -1.03 13.09 -29.56
C ASN A 2 -2.08 12.94 -28.47
N THR A 3 -3.02 12.03 -28.68
CA THR A 3 -3.98 11.62 -27.66
C THR A 3 -3.18 10.83 -26.63
N ILE A 4 -2.86 11.44 -25.50
CA ILE A 4 -2.40 10.70 -24.33
C ILE A 4 -3.62 9.88 -23.91
N LEU A 5 -3.56 8.56 -24.14
CA LEU A 5 -4.49 7.62 -23.55
C LEU A 5 -4.22 7.64 -22.04
N GLU A 6 -5.01 8.40 -21.28
CA GLU A 6 -5.00 8.30 -19.83
C GLU A 6 -5.42 6.87 -19.47
N GLN A 7 -4.46 6.08 -19.01
CA GLN A 7 -4.75 4.77 -18.44
C GLN A 7 -5.53 5.02 -17.15
N GLN A 8 -6.81 4.64 -17.15
CA GLN A 8 -7.65 4.73 -15.96
C GLN A 8 -7.20 3.65 -14.98
N THR A 9 -6.28 3.99 -14.08
CA THR A 9 -5.82 3.06 -13.04
C THR A 9 -6.97 2.80 -12.07
N ILE A 10 -7.41 1.54 -11.98
CA ILE A 10 -8.44 1.12 -11.03
C ILE A 10 -7.73 0.71 -9.74
N PHE A 11 -7.85 1.52 -8.70
CA PHE A 11 -7.36 1.16 -7.37
C PHE A 11 -8.37 0.30 -6.63
N LYS A 12 -7.88 -0.71 -5.90
CA LYS A 12 -8.71 -1.51 -4.99
C LYS A 12 -8.56 -0.96 -3.57
N ALA A 13 -9.67 -0.89 -2.85
CA ALA A 13 -9.67 -0.62 -1.42
C ALA A 13 -9.60 -1.96 -0.67
N LEU A 14 -8.62 -2.11 0.21
CA LEU A 14 -8.44 -3.29 1.06
C LEU A 14 -8.40 -2.87 2.53
N GLU A 15 -8.98 -3.68 3.41
CA GLU A 15 -8.77 -3.58 4.84
C GLU A 15 -7.35 -4.06 5.19
N MET A 16 -6.80 -3.62 6.33
CA MET A 16 -5.43 -3.98 6.71
C MET A 16 -5.16 -5.48 6.75
N ALA A 17 -6.16 -6.27 7.20
CA ALA A 17 -6.05 -7.72 7.32
C ALA A 17 -5.98 -8.45 5.95
N ASP A 18 -6.42 -7.78 4.88
CA ASP A 18 -6.44 -8.35 3.52
C ASP A 18 -5.19 -7.99 2.70
N LEU A 19 -4.30 -7.14 3.25
CA LEU A 19 -3.06 -6.76 2.59
C LEU A 19 -2.05 -7.91 2.57
N SER A 20 -1.28 -7.97 1.49
CA SER A 20 -0.23 -8.95 1.27
C SER A 20 1.12 -8.29 0.98
N VAL A 21 2.20 -8.99 1.32
CA VAL A 21 3.54 -8.62 0.84
C VAL A 21 3.53 -8.66 -0.69
N GLY A 22 4.10 -7.61 -1.31
CA GLY A 22 4.07 -7.39 -2.75
C GLY A 22 2.94 -6.46 -3.22
N ASP A 23 1.92 -6.20 -2.39
CA ASP A 23 0.90 -5.20 -2.73
C ASP A 23 1.54 -3.81 -2.83
N LYS A 24 1.12 -3.03 -3.82
CA LYS A 24 1.64 -1.68 -4.04
C LYS A 24 0.65 -0.64 -3.57
N LEU A 25 0.95 -0.04 -2.42
CA LEU A 25 0.15 1.01 -1.81
C LEU A 25 0.25 2.31 -2.62
N VAL A 26 -0.91 2.87 -2.95
CA VAL A 26 -1.02 4.14 -3.66
C VAL A 26 -0.33 5.25 -2.86
N ASN A 27 0.48 6.07 -3.56
CA ASN A 27 1.30 7.16 -3.00
C ASN A 27 2.43 6.76 -2.03
N LEU A 28 2.58 5.47 -1.73
CA LEU A 28 3.60 4.94 -0.83
C LEU A 28 4.60 4.08 -1.60
N GLY A 29 4.28 2.82 -1.87
CA GLY A 29 5.20 1.86 -2.47
C GLY A 29 4.79 0.41 -2.23
N GLU A 30 5.64 -0.51 -2.67
CA GLU A 30 5.45 -1.95 -2.47
C GLU A 30 5.64 -2.33 -1.00
N ILE A 31 4.74 -3.15 -0.46
CA ILE A 31 4.86 -3.75 0.87
C ILE A 31 5.91 -4.86 0.82
N LEU A 32 6.92 -4.76 1.67
CA LEU A 32 7.99 -5.74 1.81
C LEU A 32 7.74 -6.70 2.97
N GLU A 33 7.22 -6.18 4.08
CA GLU A 33 6.95 -6.92 5.31
C GLU A 33 5.72 -6.35 6.00
N ILE A 34 4.98 -7.21 6.69
CA ILE A 34 3.80 -6.88 7.49
C ILE A 34 4.01 -7.47 8.88
N GLU A 35 3.90 -6.64 9.91
CA GLU A 35 3.92 -7.06 11.31
C GLU A 35 2.60 -6.64 11.96
N GLU A 36 1.89 -7.61 12.52
CA GLU A 36 0.66 -7.37 13.27
C GLU A 36 0.96 -7.28 14.76
N SER A 37 0.41 -6.26 15.42
CA SER A 37 0.38 -6.11 16.88
C SER A 37 -1.06 -6.13 17.38
N ASP A 38 -1.27 -6.07 18.69
CA ASP A 38 -2.63 -6.07 19.27
C ASP A 38 -3.52 -4.93 18.73
N TYR A 39 -2.94 -3.75 18.48
CA TYR A 39 -3.69 -2.53 18.16
C TYR A 39 -3.46 -1.96 16.75
N ASN A 40 -2.45 -2.45 16.04
CA ASN A 40 -2.04 -1.88 14.76
C ASN A 40 -1.32 -2.90 13.89
N TYR A 41 -1.05 -2.48 12.66
CA TYR A 41 -0.13 -3.14 11.75
C TYR A 41 1.01 -2.17 11.44
N SER A 42 2.24 -2.69 11.41
CA SER A 42 3.40 -2.01 10.86
C SER A 42 3.75 -2.62 9.50
N LEU A 43 3.80 -1.77 8.49
CA LEU A 43 4.21 -2.13 7.14
C LEU A 43 5.61 -1.61 6.88
N VAL A 44 6.50 -2.47 6.39
CA VAL A 44 7.75 -2.03 5.79
C VAL A 44 7.50 -1.88 4.29
N ILE A 45 7.73 -0.69 3.74
CA ILE A 45 7.51 -0.39 2.32
C ILE A 45 8.79 0.03 1.59
N ALA A 46 8.88 -0.29 0.30
CA ALA A 46 9.91 0.23 -0.60
C ALA A 46 9.46 1.56 -1.21
N ARG A 47 10.09 2.66 -0.83
CA ARG A 47 9.76 4.01 -1.33
C ARG A 47 11.01 4.86 -1.52
N MET A 48 11.13 5.48 -2.69
CA MET A 48 12.26 6.35 -3.05
C MET A 48 13.64 5.69 -2.86
N GLY A 49 13.74 4.40 -3.20
CA GLY A 49 14.99 3.64 -3.07
C GLY A 49 15.39 3.31 -1.63
N GLN A 50 14.48 3.48 -0.66
CA GLN A 50 14.71 3.20 0.75
C GLN A 50 13.60 2.33 1.33
N ARG A 51 13.91 1.65 2.45
CA ARG A 51 12.91 0.97 3.28
C ARG A 51 12.36 1.97 4.29
N GLN A 52 11.04 2.08 4.38
CA GLN A 52 10.35 2.96 5.32
C GLN A 52 9.32 2.15 6.11
N VAL A 53 9.11 2.50 7.37
CA VAL A 53 8.09 1.85 8.22
C VAL A 53 6.91 2.79 8.37
N TRP A 54 5.71 2.27 8.15
CA TRP A 54 4.45 2.98 8.34
C TRP A 54 3.51 2.14 9.21
N THR A 55 2.90 2.77 10.20
CA THR A 55 1.97 2.09 11.12
C THR A 55 0.55 2.57 10.87
N PHE A 56 -0.38 1.63 10.80
CA PHE A 56 -1.80 1.87 10.55
C PHE A 56 -2.65 1.19 11.61
N HIS A 57 -3.78 1.80 11.95
CA HIS A 57 -4.80 1.17 12.79
C HIS A 57 -5.42 -0.03 12.06
N LYS A 58 -5.88 -1.05 12.80
CA LYS A 58 -6.43 -2.28 12.19
C LYS A 58 -7.65 -2.01 11.31
N GLU A 59 -8.42 -0.98 11.64
CA GLU A 59 -9.63 -0.58 10.94
C GLU A 59 -9.36 0.31 9.72
N SER A 60 -8.09 0.59 9.41
CA SER A 60 -7.74 1.41 8.25
C SER A 60 -8.08 0.68 6.95
N THR A 61 -8.53 1.43 5.96
CA THR A 61 -8.65 0.97 4.59
C THR A 61 -7.56 1.64 3.75
N LEU A 62 -6.76 0.85 3.04
CA LEU A 62 -5.72 1.36 2.15
C LEU A 62 -6.08 1.07 0.69
N PHE A 63 -5.54 1.89 -0.22
CA PHE A 63 -5.71 1.72 -1.66
C PHE A 63 -4.47 1.08 -2.27
N VAL A 64 -4.66 0.03 -3.07
CA VAL A 64 -3.61 -0.69 -3.80
C VAL A 64 -3.83 -0.61 -5.31
N GLU A 65 -2.73 -0.63 -6.07
CA GLU A 65 -2.70 -0.76 -7.54
C GLU A 65 -3.04 -2.18 -8.03
#